data_AF-R6QPB0-F1
#
_entry.id   AF-R6QPB0-F1
#
_cell.length_a   1.000
_cell.length_b   1.000
_cell.length_c   1.000
_cell.angle_alpha   90.00
_cell.angle_beta   90.00
_cell.angle_gamma   90.00
#
_symmetry.space_group_name_H-M   'P 1'
#
loop_
_entity.id
_entity.type
_entity.pdbx_description
1 polymer ?
#
loop_
_entity_poly.entity_id
_entity_poly.type
_entity_poly.pdbx_seq_one_letter_code
_entity_poly.pdbx_strand_id
1 'polypeptide(L)'
;MGYYSIVIVIISVIILLAVMISLALYISANNYIKKHSSEIYEKNEPLSSECRDLASFLLKQQSTFKRYLAENGLTQTYNCSNSVLSNAENNPIKYLIKYSDLDYDIQCLEELDFCETFSEKLGIFYEKTDELYKQVSKTIPNRVYIFLPKEKFFVKICNIDLSFFPQSYPVFRFLYISPAGKSQREYKIFITTDVIKEIKSELSRKLNKYSHAKVQRNTMTNDLRNAIKKRDNYTCCICGNSIYKEPNLLLEVDHIVPISKGGKTEADNLQTLCWRCNREKSNN
;
A
#
# COMPACT_ATOMS: atom_id res chain seq x y z
N MET A 1 29.56 -51.70 25.39
CA MET A 1 29.13 -50.60 26.27
C MET A 1 30.19 -49.50 26.39
N GLY A 2 31.45 -49.79 26.78
CA GLY A 2 32.45 -48.74 27.09
C GLY A 2 32.92 -47.83 25.93
N TYR A 3 33.05 -48.34 24.70
CA TYR A 3 33.55 -47.55 23.57
C TYR A 3 32.61 -46.40 23.17
N TYR A 4 31.30 -46.68 23.10
CA TYR A 4 30.28 -45.67 22.80
C TYR A 4 30.24 -44.56 23.86
N SER A 5 30.40 -44.90 25.14
CA SER A 5 30.46 -43.91 26.21
C SER A 5 31.68 -42.99 26.09
N ILE A 6 32.85 -43.51 25.73
CA ILE A 6 34.06 -42.70 25.52
C ILE A 6 33.90 -41.75 24.33
N VAL A 7 33.35 -42.24 23.22
CA VAL A 7 33.09 -41.40 22.03
C VAL A 7 32.12 -40.27 22.36
N ILE A 8 31.05 -40.54 23.11
CA ILE A 8 30.08 -39.51 23.55
C ILE A 8 30.78 -38.46 24.44
N VAL A 9 31.62 -38.88 25.38
CA VAL A 9 32.36 -37.95 26.24
C VAL A 9 33.30 -37.07 25.41
N ILE A 10 34.08 -37.65 24.49
CA ILE A 10 34.98 -36.89 23.62
C ILE A 10 34.20 -35.88 22.77
N ILE A 11 33.09 -36.30 22.15
CA ILE A 11 32.22 -35.40 21.38
C ILE A 11 31.69 -34.28 22.27
N SER A 12 31.23 -34.59 23.48
CA SER A 12 30.72 -33.59 24.41
C SER A 12 31.78 -32.56 24.84
N VAL A 13 33.03 -33.00 25.05
CA VAL A 13 34.16 -32.12 25.38
C VAL A 13 34.52 -31.23 24.19
N ILE A 14 34.53 -31.77 22.97
CA ILE A 14 34.78 -31.01 21.74
C ILE A 14 33.69 -29.94 21.56
N ILE A 15 32.42 -30.29 21.74
CA ILE A 15 31.30 -29.35 21.67
C ILE A 15 31.46 -28.25 22.72
N LEU A 16 31.77 -28.61 23.96
CA LEU A 16 31.94 -27.65 25.05
C LEU A 16 33.11 -26.69 24.78
N LEU A 17 34.25 -27.20 24.30
CA LEU A 17 35.39 -26.37 23.89
C LEU A 17 35.02 -25.44 22.72
N ALA A 18 34.30 -25.94 21.72
CA ALA A 18 33.84 -25.12 20.60
C ALA A 18 32.90 -23.98 21.06
N VAL A 19 31.98 -24.25 21.98
CA VAL A 19 31.08 -23.24 22.57
C VAL A 19 31.88 -22.19 23.34
N MET A 20 32.86 -22.62 24.17
CA MET A 20 33.70 -21.70 24.93
C MET A 20 34.55 -20.80 24.02
N ILE A 21 35.13 -21.37 22.96
CA ILE A 21 35.89 -20.61 21.96
C ILE A 21 34.98 -19.61 21.24
N SER A 22 33.79 -20.04 20.80
CA SER A 22 32.80 -19.16 20.15
C SER A 22 32.39 -18.01 21.06
N LEU A 23 32.16 -18.27 22.35
CA LEU A 23 31.82 -17.24 23.33
C LEU A 23 32.96 -16.25 23.54
N ALA A 24 34.20 -16.73 23.65
CA ALA A 24 35.38 -15.88 23.78
C ALA A 24 35.57 -14.97 22.56
N LEU A 25 35.37 -15.52 21.35
CA LEU A 25 35.44 -14.76 20.09
C LEU A 25 34.32 -13.72 20.00
N TYR A 26 33.09 -14.07 20.40
CA TYR A 26 31.96 -13.13 20.50
C TYR A 26 32.28 -11.96 21.45
N ILE A 27 32.79 -12.25 22.66
CA ILE A 27 33.15 -11.22 23.65
C ILE A 27 34.26 -10.32 23.09
N SER A 28 35.28 -10.90 22.44
CA SER A 28 36.37 -10.15 21.82
C SER A 28 35.86 -9.23 20.71
N ALA A 29 34.98 -9.71 19.83
CA ALA A 29 34.34 -8.94 18.78
C ALA A 29 33.51 -7.77 19.34
N ASN A 30 32.73 -8.06 20.38
CA ASN A 30 31.89 -7.08 21.07
C ASN A 30 32.70 -5.95 21.71
N ASN A 31 33.85 -6.28 22.31
CA ASN A 31 34.78 -5.32 22.89
C ASN A 31 35.51 -4.50 21.82
N TYR A 32 35.91 -5.12 20.71
CA TYR A 32 36.52 -4.41 19.59
C TYR A 32 35.58 -3.32 19.05
N ILE A 33 34.32 -3.68 18.70
CA ILE A 33 33.36 -2.69 18.20
C ILE A 33 33.05 -1.62 19.24
N LYS A 34 32.93 -1.96 20.52
CA LYS A 34 32.71 -0.96 21.57
C LYS A 34 33.85 0.07 21.65
N LYS A 35 35.09 -0.35 21.42
CA LYS A 35 36.26 0.53 21.46
C LYS A 35 36.39 1.41 20.21
N HIS A 36 36.01 0.89 19.04
CA HIS A 36 36.21 1.54 17.74
C HIS A 36 34.92 2.12 17.14
N SER A 37 33.80 2.15 17.86
CA SER A 37 32.48 2.51 17.29
C SER A 37 32.45 3.91 16.68
N SER A 38 33.03 4.92 17.34
CA SER A 38 33.04 6.30 16.85
C SER A 38 33.90 6.44 15.60
N GLU A 39 35.09 5.84 15.60
CA GLU A 39 36.01 5.83 14.45
C GLU A 39 35.36 5.14 13.23
N ILE A 40 34.72 3.99 13.45
CA ILE A 40 34.00 3.26 12.40
C ILE A 40 32.83 4.11 11.89
N TYR A 41 32.10 4.79 12.77
CA TYR A 41 30.99 5.66 12.38
C TYR A 41 31.47 6.83 11.50
N GLU A 42 32.48 7.57 11.96
CA GLU A 42 33.03 8.74 11.26
C GLU A 42 33.64 8.38 9.90
N LYS A 43 34.36 7.26 9.82
CA LYS A 43 34.99 6.80 8.57
C LYS A 43 33.99 6.42 7.48
N ASN A 44 32.73 6.13 7.85
CA ASN A 44 31.68 5.73 6.92
C ASN A 44 30.61 6.83 6.76
N GLU A 45 30.91 8.09 7.09
CA GLU A 45 30.06 9.21 6.72
C GLU A 45 30.09 9.47 5.19
N PRO A 46 28.96 9.90 4.59
CA PRO A 46 27.69 10.24 5.24
C PRO A 46 26.77 9.03 5.49
N LEU A 47 27.10 7.84 5.01
CA LEU A 47 26.18 6.68 5.03
C LEU A 47 25.79 6.27 6.46
N SER A 48 26.70 6.36 7.42
CA SER A 48 26.47 6.07 8.83
C SER A 48 25.46 7.02 9.49
N SER A 49 25.54 8.32 9.19
CA SER A 49 24.61 9.34 9.67
C SER A 49 23.26 9.25 8.96
N GLU A 50 23.25 9.03 7.65
CA GLU A 50 22.01 8.80 6.88
C GLU A 50 21.21 7.61 7.43
N CYS A 51 21.87 6.50 7.78
CA CYS A 51 21.20 5.36 8.42
C CYS A 51 20.57 5.74 9.76
N ARG A 52 21.27 6.53 10.57
CA ARG A 52 20.79 6.98 11.89
C ARG A 52 19.60 7.92 11.77
N ASP A 53 19.66 8.86 10.83
CA ASP A 53 18.61 9.85 10.62
C ASP A 53 17.35 9.20 10.05
N LEU A 54 17.49 8.28 9.09
CA LEU A 54 16.37 7.48 8.58
C LEU A 54 15.75 6.62 9.68
N ALA A 55 16.56 5.96 10.51
CA ALA A 55 16.07 5.18 11.64
C ALA A 55 15.25 6.06 12.61
N SER A 56 15.77 7.24 12.97
CA SER A 56 15.08 8.19 13.85
C SER A 56 13.73 8.63 13.29
N PHE A 57 13.69 8.99 11.99
CA PHE A 57 12.46 9.32 11.29
C PHE A 57 11.46 8.17 11.34
N LEU A 58 11.88 6.96 10.96
CA LEU A 58 11.03 5.79 10.89
C LEU A 58 10.48 5.39 12.26
N LEU A 59 11.30 5.42 13.32
CA LEU A 59 10.85 5.12 14.68
C LEU A 59 9.78 6.10 15.16
N LYS A 60 9.97 7.40 14.89
CA LYS A 60 9.01 8.44 15.27
C LYS A 60 7.65 8.26 14.57
N GLN A 61 7.67 7.80 13.32
CA GLN A 61 6.48 7.72 12.46
C GLN A 61 5.81 6.33 12.44
N GLN A 62 6.44 5.31 13.05
CA GLN A 62 6.01 3.92 12.97
C GLN A 62 4.60 3.68 13.54
N SER A 63 4.25 4.35 14.63
CA SER A 63 2.92 4.21 15.25
C SER A 63 1.82 4.74 14.33
N THR A 64 2.05 5.91 13.72
CA THR A 64 1.14 6.52 12.73
C THR A 64 0.98 5.61 11.52
N PHE A 65 2.07 5.06 10.99
CA PHE A 65 2.02 4.11 9.86
C PHE A 65 1.14 2.89 10.16
N LYS A 66 1.36 2.25 11.32
CA LYS A 66 0.55 1.09 11.74
C LYS A 66 -0.92 1.46 11.91
N ARG A 67 -1.19 2.63 12.49
CA ARG A 67 -2.55 3.13 12.72
C ARG A 67 -3.30 3.36 11.42
N TYR A 68 -2.72 4.10 10.47
CA TYR A 68 -3.37 4.36 9.18
C TYR A 68 -3.63 3.08 8.38
N LEU A 69 -2.69 2.12 8.36
CA LEU A 69 -2.95 0.84 7.72
C LEU A 69 -4.08 0.04 8.39
N ALA A 70 -4.24 0.15 9.71
CA ALA A 70 -5.31 -0.53 10.43
C ALA A 70 -6.67 0.16 10.24
N GLU A 71 -6.72 1.50 10.33
CA GLU A 71 -7.93 2.30 10.13
C GLU A 71 -8.49 2.15 8.71
N ASN A 72 -7.63 2.01 7.70
CA ASN A 72 -8.01 1.74 6.31
C ASN A 72 -8.26 0.25 6.02
N GLY A 73 -8.28 -0.62 7.04
CA GLY A 73 -8.53 -2.05 6.91
C GLY A 73 -7.49 -2.82 6.08
N LEU A 74 -6.26 -2.31 5.88
CA LEU A 74 -5.24 -2.90 5.02
C LEU A 74 -4.44 -4.04 5.68
N THR A 75 -4.65 -4.30 6.97
CA THR A 75 -3.92 -5.33 7.73
C THR A 75 -4.82 -6.39 8.37
N GLN A 76 -6.10 -6.40 7.99
CA GLN A 76 -7.08 -7.30 8.59
C GLN A 76 -7.10 -8.69 7.96
N THR A 77 -7.74 -9.61 8.66
CA THR A 77 -8.14 -10.91 8.11
C THR A 77 -9.63 -10.88 7.81
N TYR A 78 -9.98 -10.97 6.53
CA TYR A 78 -11.33 -10.96 6.04
C TYR A 78 -11.82 -12.39 5.76
N ASN A 79 -12.79 -12.84 6.55
CA ASN A 79 -13.44 -14.13 6.35
C ASN A 79 -14.37 -14.07 5.13
N CYS A 80 -14.17 -14.96 4.15
CA CYS A 80 -14.87 -14.89 2.88
C CYS A 80 -15.27 -16.27 2.34
N SER A 81 -16.08 -16.28 1.27
CA SER A 81 -16.40 -17.50 0.53
C SER A 81 -15.23 -17.96 -0.34
N ASN A 82 -15.22 -19.25 -0.71
CA ASN A 82 -14.23 -19.79 -1.64
C ASN A 82 -14.22 -19.05 -3.00
N SER A 83 -15.39 -18.57 -3.45
CA SER A 83 -15.50 -17.78 -4.68
C SER A 83 -14.87 -16.40 -4.55
N VAL A 84 -15.07 -15.71 -3.42
CA VAL A 84 -14.42 -14.42 -3.17
C VAL A 84 -12.91 -14.60 -3.08
N LEU A 85 -12.43 -15.62 -2.36
CA LEU A 85 -10.99 -15.92 -2.27
C LEU A 85 -10.39 -16.19 -3.65
N SER A 86 -11.01 -17.05 -4.46
CA SER A 86 -10.51 -17.38 -5.80
C SER A 86 -10.53 -16.16 -6.74
N ASN A 87 -11.50 -15.26 -6.60
CA ASN A 87 -11.50 -14.02 -7.37
C ASN A 87 -10.46 -13.01 -6.89
N ALA A 88 -10.15 -12.98 -5.58
CA ALA A 88 -9.07 -12.16 -5.03
C ALA A 88 -7.70 -12.65 -5.49
N GLU A 89 -7.49 -13.97 -5.61
CA GLU A 89 -6.28 -14.55 -6.23
C GLU A 89 -6.10 -14.04 -7.67
N ASN A 90 -7.19 -13.98 -8.45
CA ASN A 90 -7.16 -13.54 -9.84
C ASN A 90 -7.06 -12.02 -10.02
N ASN A 91 -7.61 -11.23 -9.09
CA ASN A 91 -7.64 -9.76 -9.16
C ASN A 91 -7.34 -9.13 -7.79
N PRO A 92 -6.09 -9.20 -7.30
CA PRO A 92 -5.75 -8.89 -5.91
C PRO A 92 -6.10 -7.47 -5.50
N ILE A 93 -5.66 -6.46 -6.26
CA ILE A 93 -5.86 -5.05 -5.91
C ILE A 93 -7.33 -4.66 -5.92
N LYS A 94 -8.08 -5.11 -6.94
CA LYS A 94 -9.53 -4.85 -7.05
C LYS A 94 -10.27 -5.39 -5.84
N TYR A 95 -9.93 -6.59 -5.38
CA TYR A 95 -10.57 -7.22 -4.24
C TYR A 95 -10.08 -6.66 -2.93
N LEU A 96 -8.79 -6.30 -2.81
CA LEU A 96 -8.27 -5.58 -1.65
C LEU A 96 -9.09 -4.31 -1.42
N ILE A 97 -9.18 -3.42 -2.42
CA ILE A 97 -9.94 -2.16 -2.31
C ILE A 97 -11.41 -2.39 -1.97
N LYS A 98 -12.00 -3.49 -2.46
CA LYS A 98 -13.42 -3.80 -2.23
C LYS A 98 -13.70 -4.28 -0.79
N TYR A 99 -12.74 -4.95 -0.17
CA TYR A 99 -12.91 -5.63 1.12
C TYR A 99 -12.05 -5.03 2.24
N SER A 100 -11.37 -3.92 1.97
CA SER A 100 -10.77 -3.01 2.93
C SER A 100 -11.74 -1.89 3.31
N ASP A 101 -11.42 -1.15 4.36
CA ASP A 101 -12.22 -0.02 4.86
C ASP A 101 -11.73 1.30 4.25
N LEU A 102 -11.51 1.30 2.93
CA LEU A 102 -11.00 2.47 2.19
C LEU A 102 -12.15 3.40 1.79
N ASP A 103 -12.13 4.61 2.32
CA ASP A 103 -13.02 5.69 1.90
C ASP A 103 -12.55 6.37 0.62
N TYR A 104 -13.49 6.84 -0.19
CA TYR A 104 -13.20 7.57 -1.44
C TYR A 104 -13.19 9.07 -1.16
N ASP A 105 -12.27 9.52 -0.32
CA ASP A 105 -12.10 10.92 0.05
C ASP A 105 -10.62 11.36 0.08
N ILE A 106 -10.41 12.64 0.39
CA ILE A 106 -9.07 13.24 0.42
C ILE A 106 -8.27 12.74 1.63
N GLN A 107 -8.93 12.52 2.77
CA GLN A 107 -8.26 12.09 4.00
C GLN A 107 -7.64 10.70 3.81
N CYS A 108 -8.38 9.75 3.26
CA CYS A 108 -7.86 8.41 2.95
C CYS A 108 -6.64 8.49 2.00
N LEU A 109 -6.68 9.37 0.99
CA LEU A 109 -5.53 9.59 0.11
C LEU A 109 -4.32 10.14 0.86
N GLU A 110 -4.49 11.13 1.74
CA GLU A 110 -3.40 11.69 2.56
C GLU A 110 -2.77 10.65 3.50
N GLU A 111 -3.60 9.77 4.09
CA GLU A 111 -3.14 8.66 4.92
C GLU A 111 -2.34 7.62 4.11
N LEU A 112 -2.78 7.32 2.88
CA LEU A 112 -2.06 6.46 1.95
C LEU A 112 -0.75 7.09 1.45
N ASP A 113 -0.72 8.40 1.19
CA ASP A 113 0.48 9.16 0.84
C ASP A 113 1.55 9.06 1.95
N PHE A 114 1.11 9.20 3.19
CA PHE A 114 1.96 8.99 4.35
C PHE A 114 2.52 7.56 4.39
N CYS A 115 1.66 6.55 4.17
CA CYS A 115 2.05 5.15 4.19
C CYS A 115 3.03 4.79 3.06
N GLU A 116 2.84 5.35 1.87
CA GLU A 116 3.76 5.22 0.74
C GLU A 116 5.13 5.81 1.10
N THR A 117 5.16 7.07 1.56
CA THR A 117 6.39 7.77 1.93
C THR A 117 7.15 7.01 3.03
N PHE A 118 6.43 6.50 4.03
CA PHE A 118 7.02 5.68 5.09
C PHE A 118 7.64 4.39 4.52
N SER A 119 6.90 3.70 3.66
CA SER A 119 7.33 2.42 3.07
C SER A 119 8.54 2.59 2.15
N GLU A 120 8.59 3.67 1.36
CA GLU A 120 9.75 4.03 0.54
C GLU A 120 10.98 4.30 1.40
N LYS A 121 10.84 5.12 2.45
CA LYS A 121 11.95 5.40 3.38
C LYS A 121 12.41 4.15 4.12
N LEU A 122 11.50 3.24 4.45
CA LEU A 122 11.85 1.95 5.07
C LEU A 122 12.65 1.07 4.09
N GLY A 123 12.28 1.04 2.81
CA GLY A 123 13.06 0.36 1.77
C GLY A 123 14.47 0.93 1.64
N ILE A 124 14.59 2.26 1.52
CA ILE A 124 15.88 2.97 1.45
C ILE A 124 16.73 2.69 2.70
N PHE A 125 16.10 2.65 3.89
CA PHE A 125 16.79 2.32 5.13
C PHE A 125 17.39 0.90 5.10
N TYR A 126 16.65 -0.09 4.61
CA TYR A 126 17.19 -1.45 4.48
C TYR A 126 18.32 -1.54 3.47
N GLU A 127 18.21 -0.85 2.34
CA GLU A 127 19.29 -0.77 1.34
C GLU A 127 20.56 -0.14 1.92
N LYS A 128 20.43 1.03 2.57
CA LYS A 128 21.56 1.76 3.15
C LYS A 128 22.21 1.02 4.31
N THR A 129 21.41 0.39 5.18
CA THR A 129 21.97 -0.44 6.25
C THR A 129 22.69 -1.66 5.69
N ASP A 130 22.18 -2.30 4.64
CA ASP A 130 22.91 -3.39 3.99
C ASP A 130 24.21 -2.92 3.32
N GLU A 131 24.19 -1.77 2.67
CA GLU A 131 25.37 -1.13 2.10
C GLU A 131 26.41 -0.83 3.17
N LEU A 132 26.02 -0.17 4.26
CA LEU A 132 26.91 0.18 5.37
C LEU A 132 27.53 -1.07 6.00
N TYR A 133 26.72 -2.12 6.20
CA TYR A 133 27.20 -3.38 6.74
C TYR A 133 28.28 -4.00 5.84
N LYS A 134 28.10 -3.98 4.51
CA LYS A 134 29.08 -4.47 3.53
C LYS A 134 30.35 -3.62 3.47
N GLN A 135 30.23 -2.30 3.62
CA GLN A 135 31.38 -1.39 3.62
C GLN A 135 32.23 -1.61 4.88
N VAL A 136 31.59 -1.64 6.05
CA VAL A 136 32.31 -1.82 7.31
C VAL A 136 32.89 -3.23 7.43
N SER A 137 32.19 -4.27 6.96
CA SER A 137 32.69 -5.65 7.01
C SER A 137 34.03 -5.83 6.29
N LYS A 138 34.34 -4.99 5.30
CA LYS A 138 35.63 -5.01 4.58
C LYS A 138 36.76 -4.32 5.33
N THR A 139 36.45 -3.48 6.32
CA THR A 139 37.44 -2.66 7.03
C THR A 139 37.77 -3.18 8.42
N ILE A 140 36.88 -3.98 9.02
CA ILE A 140 37.09 -4.58 10.35
C ILE A 140 37.74 -5.97 10.23
N PRO A 141 38.43 -6.45 11.28
CA PRO A 141 39.01 -7.80 11.28
C PRO A 141 37.94 -8.88 11.07
N ASN A 142 38.23 -9.89 10.24
CA ASN A 142 37.30 -10.99 9.92
C ASN A 142 36.68 -11.65 11.16
N ARG A 143 37.47 -11.84 12.22
CA ARG A 143 36.98 -12.40 13.50
C ARG A 143 35.91 -11.56 14.19
N VAL A 144 35.86 -10.26 13.95
CA VAL A 144 34.84 -9.38 14.50
C VAL A 144 33.55 -9.52 13.70
N TYR A 145 33.69 -9.47 12.37
CA TYR A 145 32.59 -9.62 11.42
C TYR A 145 31.86 -10.96 11.55
N ILE A 146 32.60 -12.08 11.65
CA ILE A 146 32.02 -13.44 11.71
C ILE A 146 31.22 -13.67 13.00
N PHE A 147 31.69 -13.11 14.12
CA PHE A 147 31.14 -13.42 15.45
C PHE A 147 30.19 -12.34 15.98
N LEU A 148 29.95 -11.25 15.25
CA LEU A 148 29.02 -10.21 15.69
C LEU A 148 27.75 -10.18 14.81
N PRO A 149 26.56 -10.44 15.39
CA PRO A 149 25.30 -10.33 14.66
C PRO A 149 25.06 -8.92 14.09
N LYS A 150 24.42 -8.85 12.91
CA LYS A 150 24.12 -7.59 12.21
C LYS A 150 23.34 -6.61 13.09
N GLU A 151 22.41 -7.09 13.90
CA GLU A 151 21.59 -6.25 14.79
C GLU A 151 22.43 -5.58 15.87
N LYS A 152 23.33 -6.34 16.51
CA LYS A 152 24.24 -5.82 17.55
C LYS A 152 25.26 -4.84 16.97
N PHE A 153 25.64 -5.03 15.72
CA PHE A 153 26.51 -4.12 14.99
C PHE A 153 25.88 -2.72 14.86
N PHE A 154 24.63 -2.62 14.40
CA PHE A 154 23.95 -1.33 14.23
C PHE A 154 23.67 -0.61 15.55
N VAL A 155 23.34 -1.35 16.61
CA VAL A 155 23.15 -0.79 17.96
C VAL A 155 24.42 -0.10 18.44
N LYS A 156 25.60 -0.66 18.15
CA LYS A 156 26.86 -0.13 18.68
C LYS A 156 27.47 0.99 17.87
N ILE A 157 27.34 0.95 16.55
CA ILE A 157 27.98 1.93 15.66
C ILE A 157 27.04 3.10 15.39
N CYS A 158 25.80 2.81 15.01
CA CYS A 158 24.83 3.83 14.61
C CYS A 158 23.84 4.19 15.72
N ASN A 159 23.83 3.47 16.85
CA ASN A 159 22.79 3.57 17.88
C ASN A 159 21.38 3.27 17.32
N ILE A 160 21.31 2.27 16.44
CA ILE A 160 20.06 1.84 15.81
C ILE A 160 19.76 0.41 16.26
N ASP A 161 18.63 0.22 16.94
CA ASP A 161 18.14 -1.12 17.24
C ASP A 161 17.22 -1.60 16.12
N LEU A 162 17.75 -2.52 15.29
CA LEU A 162 17.03 -3.07 14.15
C LEU A 162 15.77 -3.86 14.53
N SER A 163 15.65 -4.30 15.79
CA SER A 163 14.50 -5.09 16.24
C SER A 163 13.19 -4.30 16.26
N PHE A 164 13.26 -2.97 16.28
CA PHE A 164 12.07 -2.12 16.24
C PHE A 164 11.47 -1.99 14.83
N PHE A 165 12.18 -2.36 13.77
CA PHE A 165 11.68 -2.21 12.40
C PHE A 165 10.96 -3.48 11.91
N PRO A 166 9.93 -3.34 11.04
CA PRO A 166 9.15 -4.47 10.55
C PRO A 166 10.00 -5.43 9.72
N GLN A 167 10.11 -6.68 10.15
CA GLN A 167 10.86 -7.74 9.44
C GLN A 167 10.08 -8.33 8.25
N SER A 168 8.81 -7.97 8.10
CA SER A 168 7.95 -8.38 7.00
C SER A 168 6.99 -7.25 6.66
N TYR A 169 6.53 -7.23 5.41
CA TYR A 169 5.47 -6.32 4.99
C TYR A 169 4.17 -6.58 5.80
N PRO A 170 3.40 -5.52 6.10
CA PRO A 170 2.03 -5.66 6.58
C PRO A 170 1.22 -6.49 5.58
N VAL A 171 0.14 -7.13 6.03
CA VAL A 171 -0.56 -8.12 5.19
C VAL A 171 -2.06 -8.08 5.43
N PHE A 172 -2.80 -7.99 4.32
CA PHE A 172 -4.23 -8.27 4.28
C PHE A 172 -4.43 -9.75 3.96
N ARG A 173 -5.33 -10.43 4.67
CA ARG A 173 -5.61 -11.87 4.46
C ARG A 173 -7.05 -12.10 4.08
N PHE A 174 -7.28 -12.78 2.96
CA PHE A 174 -8.54 -13.45 2.69
C PHE A 174 -8.50 -14.85 3.30
N LEU A 175 -9.50 -15.19 4.10
CA LEU A 175 -9.60 -16.48 4.79
C LEU A 175 -10.92 -17.16 4.45
N TYR A 176 -10.85 -18.33 3.82
CA TYR A 176 -11.99 -19.21 3.61
C TYR A 176 -11.93 -20.40 4.55
N ILE A 177 -13.04 -20.69 5.22
CA ILE A 177 -13.25 -21.91 5.99
C ILE A 177 -14.48 -22.61 5.41
N SER A 178 -14.36 -23.90 5.09
CA SER A 178 -15.47 -24.70 4.56
C SER A 178 -16.66 -24.73 5.54
N PRO A 179 -17.91 -24.89 5.07
CA PRO A 179 -19.07 -24.95 5.98
C PRO A 179 -18.97 -26.02 7.07
N ALA A 180 -18.30 -27.15 6.76
CA ALA A 180 -18.05 -28.22 7.72
C ALA A 180 -16.82 -28.00 8.63
N GLY A 181 -16.10 -26.88 8.47
CA GLY A 181 -14.87 -26.57 9.21
C GLY A 181 -13.65 -27.47 8.88
N LYS A 182 -13.75 -28.34 7.87
CA LYS A 182 -12.74 -29.36 7.57
C LYS A 182 -11.62 -28.91 6.63
N SER A 183 -11.83 -27.83 5.88
CA SER A 183 -10.85 -27.28 4.95
C SER A 183 -10.75 -25.77 5.11
N GLN A 184 -9.53 -25.26 5.01
CA GLN A 184 -9.21 -23.83 5.06
C GLN A 184 -8.36 -23.46 3.84
N ARG A 185 -8.61 -22.28 3.27
CA ARG A 185 -7.73 -21.65 2.27
C ARG A 185 -7.45 -20.21 2.70
N GLU A 186 -6.27 -19.73 2.39
CA GLU A 186 -5.91 -18.33 2.60
C GLU A 186 -5.23 -17.74 1.36
N TYR A 187 -5.45 -16.45 1.14
CA TYR A 187 -4.70 -15.65 0.18
C TYR A 187 -4.21 -14.38 0.86
N LYS A 188 -2.91 -14.10 0.73
CA LYS A 188 -2.22 -12.99 1.43
C LYS A 188 -1.81 -11.94 0.43
N ILE A 189 -2.20 -10.70 0.67
CA ILE A 189 -1.71 -9.55 -0.08
C ILE A 189 -0.77 -8.78 0.85
N PHE A 190 0.51 -8.76 0.50
CA PHE A 190 1.50 -7.98 1.21
C PHE A 190 1.36 -6.51 0.80
N ILE A 191 1.23 -5.62 1.79
CA ILE A 191 1.09 -4.18 1.59
C ILE A 191 2.48 -3.59 1.33
N THR A 192 2.95 -3.76 0.10
CA THR A 192 4.19 -3.16 -0.41
C THR A 192 3.93 -1.73 -0.88
N THR A 193 5.00 -0.98 -1.12
CA THR A 193 4.92 0.36 -1.72
C THR A 193 4.13 0.35 -3.04
N ASP A 194 4.34 -0.65 -3.89
CA ASP A 194 3.65 -0.75 -5.18
C ASP A 194 2.15 -0.98 -5.01
N VAL A 195 1.76 -1.85 -4.05
CA VAL A 195 0.35 -2.07 -3.72
C VAL A 195 -0.30 -0.77 -3.23
N ILE A 196 0.37 0.01 -2.38
CA ILE A 196 -0.14 1.32 -1.92
C ILE A 196 -0.32 2.28 -3.10
N LYS A 197 0.67 2.37 -4.01
CA LYS A 197 0.61 3.20 -5.23
C LYS A 197 -0.56 2.81 -6.13
N GLU A 198 -0.78 1.52 -6.34
CA GLU A 198 -1.90 1.01 -7.15
C GLU A 198 -3.25 1.35 -6.52
N ILE A 199 -3.39 1.16 -5.20
CA ILE A 199 -4.61 1.57 -4.46
C ILE A 199 -4.87 3.06 -4.64
N LYS A 200 -3.87 3.90 -4.36
CA LYS A 200 -3.98 5.36 -4.49
C LYS A 200 -4.40 5.79 -5.89
N SER A 201 -3.78 5.22 -6.91
CA SER A 201 -4.10 5.51 -8.31
C SER A 201 -5.58 5.20 -8.61
N GLU A 202 -6.06 4.04 -8.16
CA GLU A 202 -7.45 3.63 -8.38
C GLU A 202 -8.46 4.47 -7.57
N LEU A 203 -8.14 4.82 -6.32
CA LEU A 203 -8.94 5.72 -5.51
C LEU A 203 -9.01 7.13 -6.11
N SER A 204 -7.87 7.68 -6.52
CA SER A 204 -7.77 9.00 -7.15
C SER A 204 -8.57 9.07 -8.45
N ARG A 205 -8.48 8.01 -9.27
CA ARG A 205 -9.27 7.89 -10.51
C ARG A 205 -10.77 7.87 -10.24
N LYS A 206 -11.20 7.14 -9.20
CA LYS A 206 -12.61 7.12 -8.78
C LYS A 206 -13.06 8.46 -8.22
N LEU A 207 -12.27 9.08 -7.35
CA LEU A 207 -12.54 10.39 -6.75
C LEU A 207 -12.71 11.46 -7.84
N ASN A 208 -11.79 11.51 -8.81
CA ASN A 208 -11.86 12.44 -9.95
C ASN A 208 -13.09 12.19 -10.83
N LYS A 209 -13.49 10.93 -11.02
CA LYS A 209 -14.72 10.61 -11.75
C LYS A 209 -15.97 11.10 -11.00
N TYR A 210 -16.01 10.93 -9.68
CA TYR A 210 -17.12 11.41 -8.84
C TYR A 210 -17.18 12.93 -8.77
N SER A 211 -16.04 13.60 -8.59
CA SER A 211 -15.96 15.07 -8.56
C SER A 211 -16.39 15.66 -9.90
N HIS A 212 -15.90 15.12 -11.02
CA HIS A 212 -16.33 15.49 -12.36
C HIS A 212 -17.86 15.31 -12.51
N ALA A 213 -18.38 14.13 -12.18
CA ALA A 213 -19.82 13.87 -12.31
C ALA A 213 -20.70 14.74 -11.41
N LYS A 214 -20.20 15.15 -10.24
CA LYS A 214 -20.90 16.05 -9.31
C LYS A 214 -20.90 17.49 -9.84
N VAL A 215 -19.75 17.97 -10.31
CA VAL A 215 -19.62 19.30 -10.92
C VAL A 215 -20.56 19.41 -12.13
N GLN A 216 -20.50 18.46 -13.07
CA GLN A 216 -21.35 18.51 -14.26
C GLN A 216 -22.85 18.49 -13.92
N ARG A 217 -23.27 17.73 -12.91
CA ARG A 217 -24.67 17.73 -12.44
C ARG A 217 -25.08 19.05 -11.78
N ASN A 218 -24.20 19.66 -11.00
CA ASN A 218 -24.46 20.95 -10.35
C ASN A 218 -24.50 22.11 -11.37
N THR A 219 -23.71 22.05 -12.44
CA THR A 219 -23.74 23.03 -13.54
C THR A 219 -25.07 23.00 -14.31
N MET A 220 -25.82 21.90 -14.24
CA MET A 220 -27.11 21.76 -14.92
C MET A 220 -28.24 22.49 -14.17
N THR A 221 -28.29 23.80 -14.29
CA THR A 221 -29.34 24.66 -13.70
C THR A 221 -30.66 24.57 -14.47
N ASN A 222 -31.76 24.98 -13.85
CA ASN A 222 -33.06 25.05 -14.54
C ASN A 222 -33.05 26.09 -15.67
N ASP A 223 -32.33 27.19 -15.50
CA ASP A 223 -32.19 28.21 -16.55
C ASP A 223 -31.44 27.65 -17.76
N LEU A 224 -30.37 26.88 -17.55
CA LEU A 224 -29.66 26.20 -18.63
C LEU A 224 -30.59 25.20 -19.32
N ARG A 225 -31.34 24.38 -18.56
CA ARG A 225 -32.32 23.45 -19.15
C ARG A 225 -33.34 24.16 -20.03
N ASN A 226 -33.88 25.28 -19.57
CA ASN A 226 -34.85 26.07 -20.31
C ASN A 226 -34.23 26.73 -21.55
N ALA A 227 -33.00 27.22 -21.45
CA ALA A 227 -32.26 27.78 -22.58
C ALA A 227 -32.02 26.73 -23.68
N ILE A 228 -31.62 25.51 -23.33
CA ILE A 228 -31.44 24.41 -24.28
C ILE A 228 -32.77 24.00 -24.92
N LYS A 229 -33.84 23.84 -24.13
CA LYS A 229 -35.18 23.56 -24.67
C LYS A 229 -35.63 24.65 -25.65
N LYS A 230 -35.39 25.92 -25.32
CA LYS A 230 -35.72 27.05 -26.21
C LYS A 230 -34.87 27.05 -27.48
N ARG A 231 -33.57 26.79 -27.38
CA ARG A 231 -32.65 26.66 -28.52
C ARG A 231 -33.12 25.57 -29.48
N ASP A 232 -33.52 24.43 -28.94
CA ASP A 232 -34.00 23.28 -29.72
C ASP A 232 -35.48 23.41 -30.12
N ASN A 233 -36.07 24.61 -29.97
CA ASN A 233 -37.46 24.91 -30.28
C ASN A 233 -38.45 23.89 -29.68
N TYR A 234 -38.23 23.51 -28.42
CA TYR A 234 -39.04 22.51 -27.69
C TYR A 234 -39.33 21.26 -28.51
N THR A 235 -38.31 20.79 -29.24
CA THR A 235 -38.38 19.66 -30.16
C THR A 235 -37.27 18.66 -29.81
N CYS A 236 -37.58 17.37 -29.87
CA CYS A 236 -36.60 16.32 -29.66
C CYS A 236 -35.58 16.29 -30.81
N CYS A 237 -34.28 16.38 -30.48
CA CYS A 237 -33.19 16.36 -31.45
C CYS A 237 -32.99 15.00 -32.17
N ILE A 238 -33.56 13.91 -31.63
CA ILE A 238 -33.45 12.57 -32.24
C ILE A 238 -34.64 12.28 -33.15
N CYS A 239 -35.88 12.37 -32.64
CA CYS A 239 -37.07 11.95 -33.40
C CYS A 239 -37.87 13.10 -34.01
N GLY A 240 -37.55 14.36 -33.70
CA GLY A 240 -38.26 15.54 -34.22
C GLY A 240 -39.68 15.75 -33.67
N ASN A 241 -40.10 14.99 -32.64
CA ASN A 241 -41.37 15.23 -31.96
C ASN A 241 -41.28 16.47 -31.07
N SER A 242 -42.36 17.24 -30.97
CA SER A 242 -42.37 18.54 -30.29
C SER A 242 -43.65 18.76 -29.49
N ILE A 243 -43.58 19.67 -28.52
CA ILE A 243 -44.75 20.04 -27.70
C ILE A 243 -45.87 20.69 -28.54
N TYR A 244 -45.56 21.20 -29.73
CA TYR A 244 -46.55 21.78 -30.64
C TYR A 244 -47.41 20.72 -31.33
N LYS A 245 -46.85 19.53 -31.55
CA LYS A 245 -47.57 18.37 -32.10
C LYS A 245 -48.26 17.58 -30.99
N GLU A 246 -47.59 17.43 -29.86
CA GLU A 246 -48.07 16.68 -28.70
C GLU A 246 -47.94 17.53 -27.43
N PRO A 247 -48.99 18.26 -27.01
CA PRO A 247 -48.93 19.21 -25.89
C PRO A 247 -48.46 18.62 -24.56
N ASN A 248 -48.68 17.32 -24.35
CA ASN A 248 -48.30 16.60 -23.13
C ASN A 248 -46.94 15.86 -23.25
N LEU A 249 -46.15 16.13 -24.29
CA LEU A 249 -44.86 15.50 -24.50
C LEU A 249 -43.83 15.96 -23.45
N LEU A 250 -43.31 15.00 -22.67
CA LEU A 250 -42.24 15.26 -21.73
C LEU A 250 -40.89 15.35 -22.45
N LEU A 251 -40.28 16.53 -22.37
CA LEU A 251 -38.93 16.82 -22.87
C LEU A 251 -37.94 17.00 -21.72
N GLU A 252 -36.80 16.36 -21.87
CA GLU A 252 -35.68 16.37 -20.94
C GLU A 252 -34.43 16.87 -21.67
N VAL A 253 -33.50 17.47 -20.92
CA VAL A 253 -32.20 17.86 -21.46
C VAL A 253 -31.19 16.79 -21.06
N ASP A 254 -30.55 16.20 -22.05
CA ASP A 254 -29.55 15.14 -21.88
C ASP A 254 -28.22 15.54 -22.53
N HIS A 255 -27.14 14.90 -22.09
CA HIS A 255 -25.82 15.10 -22.66
C HIS A 255 -25.63 14.24 -23.92
N ILE A 256 -25.15 14.84 -25.00
CA ILE A 256 -24.78 14.11 -26.24
C ILE A 256 -23.70 13.07 -25.92
N VAL A 257 -22.57 13.51 -25.37
CA VAL A 257 -21.58 12.63 -24.74
C VAL A 257 -21.93 12.50 -23.25
N PRO A 258 -22.23 11.29 -22.74
CA PRO A 258 -22.56 11.10 -21.32
C PRO A 258 -21.45 11.59 -20.37
N ILE A 259 -21.84 12.14 -19.22
CA ILE A 259 -20.90 12.54 -18.14
C ILE A 259 -19.97 11.38 -17.75
N SER A 260 -20.48 10.15 -17.76
CA SER A 260 -19.74 8.93 -17.44
C SER A 260 -18.60 8.63 -18.42
N LYS A 261 -18.67 9.19 -19.64
CA LYS A 261 -17.67 9.12 -20.71
C LYS A 261 -16.87 10.43 -20.87
N GLY A 262 -16.97 11.35 -19.91
CA GLY A 262 -16.21 12.62 -19.90
C GLY A 262 -16.94 13.81 -20.53
N GLY A 263 -18.22 13.68 -20.86
CA GLY A 263 -19.01 14.80 -21.38
C GLY A 263 -19.20 15.94 -20.37
N LYS A 264 -19.22 17.17 -20.86
CA LYS A 264 -19.37 18.41 -20.08
C LYS A 264 -20.79 18.96 -20.18
N THR A 265 -21.23 19.67 -19.15
CA THR A 265 -22.49 20.42 -19.12
C THR A 265 -22.27 21.80 -19.74
N GLU A 266 -22.19 21.81 -21.06
CA GLU A 266 -22.04 23.00 -21.90
C GLU A 266 -23.02 22.91 -23.07
N ALA A 267 -23.52 24.04 -23.56
CA ALA A 267 -24.64 24.05 -24.51
C ALA A 267 -24.41 23.11 -25.72
N ASP A 268 -23.19 23.08 -26.25
CA ASP A 268 -22.82 22.28 -27.42
C ASP A 268 -22.88 20.76 -27.17
N ASN A 269 -22.74 20.32 -25.91
CA ASN A 269 -22.85 18.92 -25.52
C ASN A 269 -24.24 18.59 -24.92
N LEU A 270 -25.20 19.51 -24.97
CA LEU A 270 -26.57 19.30 -24.49
C LEU A 270 -27.56 19.25 -25.63
N GLN A 271 -28.60 18.45 -25.45
CA GLN A 271 -29.69 18.30 -26.41
C GLN A 271 -31.02 18.07 -25.71
N THR A 272 -32.10 18.52 -26.34
CA THR A 272 -33.47 18.26 -25.90
C THR A 272 -33.94 16.92 -26.46
N LEU A 273 -34.32 15.98 -25.59
CA LEU A 273 -34.84 14.67 -25.96
C LEU A 273 -36.24 14.45 -25.39
N CYS A 274 -37.09 13.71 -26.11
CA CYS A 274 -38.31 13.19 -25.52
C CYS A 274 -37.99 12.01 -24.59
N TRP A 275 -38.86 11.74 -23.63
CA TRP A 275 -38.65 10.66 -22.65
C TRP A 275 -38.34 9.29 -23.28
N ARG A 276 -38.90 8.98 -24.46
CA ARG A 276 -38.63 7.72 -25.19
C ARG A 276 -37.20 7.66 -25.69
N CYS A 277 -36.78 8.68 -26.44
CA CYS A 277 -35.43 8.76 -27.00
C CYS A 277 -34.37 8.87 -25.90
N ASN A 278 -34.64 9.61 -24.82
CA ASN A 278 -33.72 9.70 -23.68
C ASN A 278 -33.52 8.32 -23.01
N ARG A 279 -34.60 7.58 -22.81
CA ARG A 279 -34.55 6.23 -22.21
C ARG A 279 -33.85 5.22 -23.11
N GLU A 280 -34.05 5.31 -24.41
CA GLU A 280 -33.40 4.45 -25.41
C GLU A 280 -31.89 4.73 -25.52
N LYS A 281 -31.49 6.00 -25.43
CA LYS A 281 -30.07 6.41 -25.43
C LYS A 281 -29.35 5.96 -24.16
N SER A 282 -29.89 6.24 -22.97
CA SER A 282 -29.24 5.92 -21.69
C SER A 282 -27.77 6.44 -21.64
N ASN A 283 -26.82 5.62 -21.15
CA ASN A 283 -25.39 5.94 -21.10
C ASN A 283 -24.61 5.57 -22.38
N ASN A 284 -25.29 5.29 -23.49
CA ASN A 284 -24.64 4.95 -24.76
C ASN A 284 -24.25 6.21 -25.55
#